data_AF-A0A662CKS7-F1
#
_entry.id   AF-A0A662CKS7-F1
#
_cell.length_a   1.000
_cell.length_b   1.000
_cell.length_c   1.000
_cell.angle_alpha   90.00
_cell.angle_beta   90.00
_cell.angle_gamma   90.00
#
_symmetry.space_group_name_H-M   'P 1'
#
loop_
_entity.id
_entity.type
_entity.pdbx_description
1 polymer ?
#
loop_
_entity_poly.entity_id
_entity_poly.type
_entity_poly.pdbx_seq_one_letter_code
_entity_poly.pdbx_strand_id
1 'polypeptide(L)'
;MKDERKGFTLLELMVVVTIVGILAMVAFSRYMGFKYRAARSEAFHNLDAIRTCEEAYEAEHQRYVLCSWNPSGWTPEPVGTSAWNENSGFKSIGFRPKGKKKFKYAVDGYPAGTVTATWLGGNGDTSITDGEQGRSPSPGKQDICIMAVGDVDGDGNYSKLYLTDEPPGEVKDANPGKY
;
A
#
# COMPACT_ATOMS: atom_id res chain seq x y z
N MET A 1 -16.51 -2.05 -64.21
CA MET A 1 -16.88 -2.99 -63.11
C MET A 1 -17.31 -2.12 -61.93
N LYS A 2 -18.54 -2.27 -61.46
CA LYS A 2 -19.16 -1.38 -60.46
C LYS A 2 -19.14 -2.12 -59.13
N ASP A 3 -18.30 -1.69 -58.20
CA ASP A 3 -18.27 -2.27 -56.85
C ASP A 3 -19.58 -1.95 -56.13
N GLU A 4 -20.34 -3.01 -55.83
CA GLU A 4 -21.52 -2.94 -54.97
C GLU A 4 -21.08 -2.61 -53.55
N ARG A 5 -21.24 -1.36 -53.14
CA ARG A 5 -21.03 -0.94 -51.75
C ARG A 5 -22.11 -1.60 -50.89
N LYS A 6 -21.81 -2.77 -50.33
CA LYS A 6 -22.65 -3.44 -49.33
C LYS A 6 -22.67 -2.58 -48.06
N GLY A 7 -23.86 -2.08 -47.69
CA GLY A 7 -24.10 -1.40 -46.42
C GLY A 7 -24.20 -2.39 -45.26
N PHE A 8 -23.79 -1.97 -44.07
CA PHE A 8 -23.90 -2.75 -42.83
C PHE A 8 -25.36 -2.81 -42.38
N THR A 9 -25.84 -3.97 -41.93
CA THR A 9 -27.21 -4.09 -41.42
C THR A 9 -27.30 -3.64 -39.96
N LEU A 10 -28.43 -3.06 -39.56
CA LEU A 10 -28.68 -2.71 -38.16
C LEU A 10 -28.66 -3.95 -37.25
N LEU A 11 -29.06 -5.10 -37.80
CA LEU A 11 -29.09 -6.37 -37.08
C LEU A 11 -27.67 -6.89 -36.79
N GLU A 12 -26.75 -6.80 -37.75
CA GLU A 12 -25.33 -7.13 -37.51
C GLU A 12 -24.75 -6.28 -36.39
N LEU A 13 -25.08 -4.98 -36.36
CA LEU A 13 -24.61 -4.10 -35.29
C LEU A 13 -25.23 -4.47 -33.92
N MET A 14 -26.52 -4.80 -33.87
CA MET A 14 -27.20 -5.18 -32.63
C MET A 14 -26.60 -6.42 -31.97
N VAL A 15 -26.31 -7.46 -32.77
CA VAL A 15 -25.72 -8.70 -32.26
C VAL A 15 -24.30 -8.44 -31.74
N VAL A 16 -23.50 -7.65 -32.47
CA VAL A 16 -22.14 -7.28 -32.06
C VAL A 16 -22.14 -6.51 -30.74
N VAL A 17 -22.98 -5.49 -30.59
CA VAL A 17 -23.07 -4.70 -29.36
C VAL A 17 -23.50 -5.56 -28.18
N THR A 18 -24.42 -6.50 -28.40
CA THR A 18 -24.88 -7.43 -27.36
C THR A 18 -23.75 -8.36 -26.89
N ILE A 19 -23.01 -8.95 -27.83
CA ILE A 19 -21.87 -9.82 -27.50
C ILE A 19 -20.79 -9.03 -26.76
N VAL A 20 -20.45 -7.83 -27.22
CA VAL A 20 -19.47 -6.95 -26.55
C VAL A 20 -19.94 -6.58 -25.14
N GLY A 21 -21.25 -6.34 -24.93
CA GLY A 21 -21.82 -6.06 -23.61
C GLY A 21 -21.63 -7.21 -22.62
N ILE A 22 -21.89 -8.46 -23.05
CA ILE A 22 -21.69 -9.65 -22.21
C ILE A 22 -20.21 -9.84 -21.88
N LEU A 23 -19.32 -9.69 -22.88
CA LEU A 23 -17.87 -9.79 -22.68
C LEU A 23 -17.35 -8.72 -21.71
N ALA A 24 -17.85 -7.48 -21.83
CA ALA A 24 -17.46 -6.39 -20.95
C ALA A 24 -17.84 -6.65 -19.49
N MET A 25 -19.03 -7.20 -19.21
CA MET A 25 -19.46 -7.54 -17.85
C MET A 25 -18.55 -8.59 -17.20
N VAL A 26 -18.21 -9.67 -17.93
CA VAL A 26 -17.32 -10.72 -17.41
C VAL A 26 -15.88 -10.20 -17.23
N ALA A 27 -15.42 -9.34 -18.14
CA ALA A 27 -14.09 -8.74 -18.05
C ALA A 27 -13.96 -7.76 -16.87
N PHE A 28 -15.03 -7.03 -16.54
CA PHE A 28 -15.01 -5.99 -15.51
C PHE A 28 -14.67 -6.53 -14.11
N SER A 29 -15.31 -7.62 -13.67
CA SER A 29 -15.05 -8.21 -12.35
C SER A 29 -13.62 -8.74 -12.23
N ARG A 30 -13.10 -9.36 -13.30
CA ARG A 30 -11.71 -9.85 -13.35
C ARG A 30 -10.69 -8.71 -13.31
N TYR A 31 -10.98 -7.62 -14.00
CA TYR A 31 -10.12 -6.44 -14.04
C TYR A 31 -9.95 -5.78 -12.67
N MET A 32 -11.01 -5.73 -11.85
CA MET A 32 -10.92 -5.17 -10.50
C MET A 32 -9.98 -5.97 -9.59
N GLY A 33 -10.09 -7.29 -9.58
CA GLY A 33 -9.15 -8.14 -8.82
C GLY A 33 -7.70 -7.97 -9.25
N PHE A 34 -7.44 -7.79 -10.55
CA PHE A 34 -6.08 -7.51 -11.05
C PHE A 34 -5.54 -6.17 -10.53
N LYS A 35 -6.36 -5.10 -10.56
CA LYS A 35 -5.97 -3.80 -10.03
C LYS A 35 -5.61 -3.85 -8.54
N TYR A 36 -6.38 -4.60 -7.75
CA TYR A 36 -6.15 -4.68 -6.31
C TYR A 36 -4.85 -5.41 -5.98
N ARG A 37 -4.59 -6.52 -6.68
CA ARG A 37 -3.32 -7.26 -6.57
C ARG A 37 -2.12 -6.42 -7.02
N ALA A 38 -2.27 -5.63 -8.09
CA ALA A 38 -1.23 -4.73 -8.57
C ALA A 38 -0.89 -3.65 -7.52
N ALA A 39 -1.91 -3.02 -6.93
CA ALA A 39 -1.73 -2.01 -5.87
C ALA A 39 -1.04 -2.59 -4.64
N ARG A 40 -1.42 -3.81 -4.23
CA ARG A 40 -0.80 -4.50 -3.11
C ARG A 40 0.66 -4.89 -3.42
N SER A 41 0.93 -5.40 -4.63
CA SER A 41 2.30 -5.71 -5.09
C SER A 41 3.18 -4.47 -5.09
N GLU A 42 2.66 -3.31 -5.52
CA GLU A 42 3.38 -2.03 -5.42
C GLU A 42 3.69 -1.66 -3.96
N ALA A 43 2.78 -1.92 -3.03
CA ALA A 43 3.02 -1.67 -1.61
C ALA A 43 4.11 -2.55 -1.02
N PHE A 44 4.15 -3.84 -1.38
CA PHE A 44 5.26 -4.73 -1.01
C PHE A 44 6.61 -4.18 -1.46
N HIS A 45 6.74 -3.81 -2.74
CA HIS A 45 8.00 -3.26 -3.27
C HIS A 45 8.39 -1.94 -2.60
N ASN A 46 7.43 -1.08 -2.27
CA ASN A 46 7.70 0.17 -1.56
C ASN A 46 8.17 -0.08 -0.13
N LEU A 47 7.62 -1.07 0.58
CA LEU A 47 8.06 -1.43 1.93
C LEU A 47 9.52 -1.93 1.93
N ASP A 48 9.87 -2.82 1.01
CA ASP A 48 11.25 -3.32 0.88
C ASP A 48 12.24 -2.21 0.49
N ALA A 49 11.81 -1.29 -0.37
CA ALA A 49 12.61 -0.14 -0.73
C ALA A 49 12.82 0.82 0.45
N ILE A 50 11.80 1.06 1.28
CA ILE A 50 11.93 1.85 2.52
C ILE A 50 12.93 1.18 3.46
N ARG A 51 12.84 -0.14 3.64
CA ARG A 51 13.79 -0.89 4.47
C ARG A 51 15.23 -0.72 4.01
N THR A 52 15.46 -0.92 2.71
CA THR A 52 16.80 -0.76 2.14
C THR A 52 17.35 0.65 2.39
N CYS A 53 16.49 1.67 2.33
CA CYS A 53 16.86 3.04 2.64
C CYS A 53 17.16 3.26 4.13
N GLU A 54 16.36 2.68 5.03
CA GLU A 54 16.57 2.71 6.48
C GLU A 54 17.87 1.99 6.88
N GLU A 55 18.14 0.80 6.34
CA GLU A 55 19.38 0.04 6.57
C GLU A 55 20.62 0.81 6.08
N ALA A 56 20.54 1.45 4.91
CA ALA A 56 21.62 2.31 4.42
C ALA A 56 21.84 3.52 5.34
N TYR A 57 20.76 4.13 5.84
CA TYR A 57 20.85 5.27 6.75
C TYR A 57 21.43 4.86 8.11
N GLU A 58 21.05 3.71 8.66
CA GLU A 58 21.58 3.14 9.90
C GLU A 58 23.07 2.85 9.79
N ALA A 59 23.51 2.26 8.68
CA ALA A 59 24.94 1.99 8.45
C ALA A 59 25.80 3.25 8.49
N GLU A 60 25.26 4.40 8.08
CA GLU A 60 25.97 5.69 8.07
C GLU A 60 25.84 6.46 9.40
N HIS A 61 24.67 6.43 10.04
CA HIS A 61 24.33 7.31 11.17
C HIS A 61 24.15 6.58 12.50
N GLN A 62 24.28 5.24 12.50
CA GLN A 62 24.11 4.34 13.65
C GLN A 62 22.76 4.51 14.35
N ARG A 63 21.74 4.89 13.57
CA ARG A 63 20.36 5.06 14.02
C ARG A 63 19.38 4.99 12.86
N TYR A 64 18.17 4.53 13.11
CA TYR A 64 17.06 4.60 12.16
C TYR A 64 16.33 5.96 12.20
N VAL A 65 15.49 6.22 11.21
CA VAL A 65 14.67 7.43 11.11
C VAL A 65 13.19 7.08 11.25
N LEU A 66 12.48 7.82 12.10
CA LEU A 66 11.04 7.70 12.17
C LEU A 66 10.41 8.54 11.06
N CYS A 67 9.51 7.92 10.30
CA CYS A 67 8.84 8.53 9.16
C CYS A 67 7.34 8.60 9.44
N SER A 68 6.80 9.80 9.62
CA SER A 68 5.34 9.99 9.76
C SER A 68 4.60 9.59 8.48
N TRP A 69 3.34 9.21 8.62
CA TRP A 69 2.46 8.77 7.52
C TRP A 69 2.54 9.66 6.27
N ASN A 70 2.82 9.03 5.12
CA ASN A 70 2.87 9.69 3.82
C ASN A 70 2.31 8.77 2.71
N PRO A 71 1.47 9.24 1.78
CA PRO A 71 0.86 10.57 1.65
C PRO A 71 0.11 11.09 2.89
N SER A 72 0.24 12.37 3.21
CA SER A 72 -0.36 13.01 4.40
C SER A 72 -1.88 13.21 4.26
N GLY A 73 -2.65 13.00 5.33
CA GLY A 73 -4.10 13.31 5.43
C GLY A 73 -4.85 12.43 6.45
N TRP A 74 -5.85 12.97 7.15
CA TRP A 74 -6.68 12.27 8.15
C TRP A 74 -7.97 11.68 7.53
N THR A 75 -8.26 10.41 7.85
CA THR A 75 -9.50 9.59 7.76
C THR A 75 -10.54 9.75 6.64
N PRO A 76 -11.14 8.64 6.16
CA PRO A 76 -10.55 7.30 6.06
C PRO A 76 -9.46 7.32 4.98
N GLU A 77 -8.63 6.29 4.94
CA GLU A 77 -7.51 6.16 4.00
C GLU A 77 -7.93 6.38 2.54
N PRO A 78 -7.00 6.65 1.60
CA PRO A 78 -7.39 7.12 0.29
C PRO A 78 -8.32 6.12 -0.41
N VAL A 79 -9.62 6.43 -0.48
CA VAL A 79 -10.53 5.83 -1.45
C VAL A 79 -10.07 6.35 -2.81
N GLY A 80 -9.06 5.71 -3.40
CA GLY A 80 -8.39 6.26 -4.57
C GLY A 80 -6.87 6.29 -4.44
N THR A 81 -6.24 7.32 -4.98
CA THR A 81 -4.79 7.45 -5.03
C THR A 81 -4.38 8.83 -4.55
N SER A 82 -3.37 8.90 -3.69
CA SER A 82 -2.84 10.16 -3.16
C SER A 82 -1.45 10.47 -3.70
N ALA A 83 -1.18 11.75 -3.98
CA ALA A 83 0.16 12.17 -4.39
C ALA A 83 1.13 12.09 -3.20
N TRP A 84 2.40 11.76 -3.44
CA TRP A 84 3.42 11.75 -2.40
C TRP A 84 3.73 13.17 -1.91
N ASN A 85 3.56 13.43 -0.61
CA ASN A 85 3.87 14.73 -0.02
C ASN A 85 5.36 14.85 0.33
N GLU A 86 5.82 16.08 0.53
CA GLU A 86 7.12 16.31 1.16
C GLU A 86 7.06 15.87 2.63
N ASN A 87 7.99 15.02 3.03
CA ASN A 87 8.07 14.46 4.38
C ASN A 87 9.54 14.42 4.80
N SER A 88 9.87 14.99 5.95
CA SER A 88 11.24 15.12 6.43
C SER A 88 11.90 13.79 6.74
N GLY A 89 11.15 12.81 7.26
CA GLY A 89 11.65 11.46 7.56
C GLY A 89 12.03 10.73 6.27
N PHE A 90 11.04 10.55 5.37
CA PHE A 90 11.27 9.88 4.09
C PHE A 90 12.32 10.58 3.21
N LYS A 91 12.42 11.91 3.30
CA LYS A 91 13.48 12.68 2.64
C LYS A 91 14.86 12.40 3.22
N SER A 92 14.97 12.21 4.54
CA SER A 92 16.26 11.95 5.22
C SER A 92 16.85 10.60 4.81
N ILE A 93 16.01 9.58 4.64
CA ILE A 93 16.42 8.27 4.13
C ILE A 93 16.49 8.21 2.60
N GLY A 94 16.15 9.29 1.89
CA GLY A 94 16.19 9.34 0.43
C GLY A 94 15.08 8.57 -0.29
N PHE A 95 14.04 8.12 0.42
CA PHE A 95 12.93 7.37 -0.18
C PHE A 95 11.88 8.30 -0.80
N ARG A 96 11.58 8.08 -2.09
CA ARG A 96 10.49 8.78 -2.79
C ARG A 96 9.90 7.94 -3.93
N PRO A 97 8.70 7.39 -3.76
CA PRO A 97 8.06 6.58 -4.78
C PRO A 97 7.43 7.46 -5.87
N LYS A 98 7.41 6.97 -7.13
CA LYS A 98 6.86 7.72 -8.28
C LYS A 98 5.35 7.55 -8.41
N GLY A 99 4.65 8.63 -8.77
CA GLY A 99 3.20 8.59 -9.04
C GLY A 99 2.34 8.63 -7.77
N LYS A 100 1.02 8.50 -7.96
CA LYS A 100 0.06 8.50 -6.85
C LYS A 100 -0.03 7.12 -6.22
N LYS A 101 -0.22 7.05 -4.91
CA LYS A 101 -0.19 5.83 -4.11
C LYS A 101 -1.57 5.47 -3.56
N LYS A 102 -1.90 4.18 -3.63
CA LYS A 102 -3.07 3.57 -3.01
C LYS A 102 -2.88 3.36 -1.50
N PHE A 103 -1.64 3.09 -1.11
CA PHE A 103 -1.24 2.91 0.27
C PHE A 103 -0.54 4.17 0.80
N LYS A 104 -0.68 4.40 2.10
CA LYS A 104 0.16 5.29 2.90
C LYS A 104 1.22 4.46 3.59
N TYR A 105 2.35 5.10 3.91
CA TYR A 105 3.52 4.44 4.50
C TYR A 105 4.00 5.23 5.71
N ALA A 106 4.52 4.53 6.72
CA ALA A 106 5.17 5.10 7.87
C ALA A 106 6.31 4.19 8.35
N VAL A 107 7.25 4.77 9.10
CA VAL A 107 8.28 4.04 9.84
C VAL A 107 8.17 4.46 11.29
N ASP A 108 7.97 3.49 12.17
CA ASP A 108 7.90 3.71 13.61
C ASP A 108 8.96 2.87 14.34
N GLY A 109 9.36 3.32 15.52
CA GLY A 109 10.45 2.72 16.29
C GLY A 109 9.93 2.04 17.56
N TYR A 110 10.64 1.01 18.00
CA TYR A 110 10.26 0.18 19.14
C TYR A 110 11.41 0.05 20.13
N PRO A 111 11.13 -0.09 21.44
CA PRO A 111 12.12 -0.65 22.34
C PRO A 111 12.37 -2.11 21.95
N ALA A 112 13.63 -2.53 22.04
CA ALA A 112 14.06 -3.87 21.63
C ALA A 112 13.21 -5.01 22.21
N GLY A 113 12.70 -5.89 21.35
CA GLY A 113 11.91 -7.05 21.77
C GLY A 113 10.44 -6.76 22.10
N THR A 114 9.83 -5.72 21.51
CA THR A 114 8.38 -5.46 21.62
C THR A 114 7.89 -4.82 20.34
N VAL A 115 6.97 -5.44 19.58
CA VAL A 115 6.39 -4.88 18.35
C VAL A 115 4.96 -4.39 18.61
N THR A 116 4.77 -3.21 19.21
CA THR A 116 3.47 -2.51 19.19
C THR A 116 3.45 -1.23 18.34
N ALA A 117 3.06 -1.35 17.07
CA ALA A 117 2.80 -0.17 16.24
C ALA A 117 1.59 0.54 16.83
N THR A 118 1.81 1.60 17.60
CA THR A 118 0.70 2.38 18.09
C THR A 118 0.37 3.40 17.03
N TRP A 119 -0.61 3.06 16.21
CA TRP A 119 -1.12 3.84 15.11
C TRP A 119 -1.36 5.30 15.52
N LEU A 120 -0.52 6.21 15.03
CA LEU A 120 -0.83 7.64 15.04
C LEU A 120 -1.93 7.93 14.01
N GLY A 121 -3.19 7.71 14.41
CA GLY A 121 -4.36 8.39 13.82
C GLY A 121 -5.63 7.58 13.54
N GLY A 122 -6.39 7.23 14.58
CA GLY A 122 -7.87 7.37 14.56
C GLY A 122 -8.77 6.22 14.10
N ASN A 123 -9.41 5.59 15.10
CA ASN A 123 -10.64 4.77 15.12
C ASN A 123 -10.64 3.32 14.61
N GLY A 124 -10.63 2.40 15.58
CA GLY A 124 -11.32 1.10 15.51
C GLY A 124 -10.42 -0.07 15.14
N ASP A 125 -9.88 -0.73 16.16
CA ASP A 125 -8.99 -1.90 16.13
C ASP A 125 -7.62 -1.66 15.46
N THR A 126 -6.66 -1.28 16.32
CA THR A 126 -5.39 -0.62 15.99
C THR A 126 -4.20 -1.28 16.68
N SER A 127 -4.28 -2.58 16.95
CA SER A 127 -3.14 -3.35 17.44
C SER A 127 -2.73 -4.39 16.40
N ILE A 128 -1.58 -4.18 15.75
CA ILE A 128 -0.73 -5.33 15.43
C ILE A 128 -0.05 -5.66 16.76
N THR A 129 -0.54 -6.70 17.42
CA THR A 129 -0.02 -7.22 18.70
C THR A 129 0.64 -8.55 18.42
N ASP A 130 1.91 -8.68 18.78
CA ASP A 130 2.44 -9.89 19.41
C ASP A 130 2.44 -9.79 20.94
N GLY A 131 2.28 -8.59 21.51
CA GLY A 131 2.04 -8.39 22.94
C GLY A 131 2.70 -7.12 23.47
N GLU A 132 1.95 -6.38 24.30
CA GLU A 132 2.37 -5.33 25.24
C GLU A 132 2.86 -3.97 24.68
N GLN A 133 2.20 -2.89 25.12
CA GLN A 133 2.31 -1.51 24.61
C GLN A 133 3.25 -0.62 25.43
N GLY A 134 4.03 0.21 24.70
CA GLY A 134 4.35 1.59 25.10
C GLY A 134 5.62 1.82 25.90
N ARG A 135 6.66 2.38 25.25
CA ARG A 135 7.59 3.42 25.74
C ARG A 135 8.78 3.58 24.78
N SER A 136 9.40 4.76 24.78
CA SER A 136 10.49 5.20 23.89
C SER A 136 11.66 4.20 23.77
N PRO A 137 12.31 4.08 22.59
CA PRO A 137 13.42 3.15 22.39
C PRO A 137 14.62 3.47 23.29
N SER A 138 15.15 2.45 23.96
CA SER A 138 16.37 2.53 24.76
C SER A 138 17.62 2.49 23.87
N PRO A 139 18.76 3.09 24.28
CA PRO A 139 20.01 3.04 23.52
C PRO A 139 20.54 1.60 23.40
N GLY A 140 20.84 1.13 22.18
CA GLY A 140 21.65 -0.09 21.93
C GLY A 140 20.95 -1.22 21.16
N LYS A 141 19.66 -1.12 20.90
CA LYS A 141 18.89 -1.99 20.00
C LYS A 141 17.69 -1.18 19.48
N GLN A 142 17.84 -0.58 18.30
CA GLN A 142 16.76 0.18 17.68
C GLN A 142 16.05 -0.77 16.72
N ASP A 143 14.91 -1.30 17.12
CA ASP A 143 14.08 -2.13 16.24
C ASP A 143 13.08 -1.19 15.53
N ILE A 144 12.84 -1.41 14.23
CA ILE A 144 11.90 -0.60 13.45
C ILE A 144 10.80 -1.45 12.81
N CYS A 145 9.62 -0.84 12.66
CA CYS A 145 8.55 -1.38 11.85
C CYS A 145 8.17 -0.37 10.78
N ILE A 146 8.16 -0.85 9.56
CA ILE A 146 7.75 -0.14 8.37
C ILE A 146 6.34 -0.62 8.08
N MET A 147 5.39 0.29 7.94
CA MET A 147 3.98 -0.03 7.80
C MET A 147 3.43 0.56 6.52
N ALA A 148 2.48 -0.14 5.91
CA ALA A 148 1.68 0.36 4.80
C ALA A 148 0.20 0.04 4.98
N VAL A 149 -0.65 1.00 4.59
CA VAL A 149 -2.09 0.92 4.83
C VAL A 149 -2.86 1.58 3.72
N GLY A 150 -3.90 0.92 3.25
CA GLY A 150 -4.80 1.50 2.28
C GLY A 150 -6.10 0.71 2.15
N ASP A 151 -7.13 1.43 1.73
CA ASP A 151 -8.41 0.88 1.27
C ASP A 151 -8.33 0.71 -0.26
N VAL A 152 -8.16 -0.52 -0.73
CA VAL A 152 -7.90 -0.79 -2.14
C VAL A 152 -9.19 -0.85 -2.95
N ASP A 153 -10.27 -1.34 -2.34
CA ASP A 153 -11.57 -1.58 -2.98
C ASP A 153 -12.69 -0.57 -2.62
N GLY A 154 -12.44 0.30 -1.64
CA GLY A 154 -13.32 1.38 -1.22
C GLY A 154 -14.43 0.94 -0.26
N ASP A 155 -14.32 -0.25 0.35
CA ASP A 155 -15.35 -0.83 1.21
C ASP A 155 -15.24 -0.39 2.70
N GLY A 156 -14.19 0.36 3.04
CA GLY A 156 -13.91 0.82 4.41
C GLY A 156 -13.18 -0.21 5.28
N ASN A 157 -12.84 -1.38 4.75
CA ASN A 157 -11.85 -2.29 5.31
C ASN A 157 -10.46 -1.90 4.78
N TYR A 158 -9.45 -2.03 5.65
CA TYR A 158 -8.10 -1.60 5.31
C TYR A 158 -7.18 -2.80 5.18
N SER A 159 -6.43 -2.83 4.08
CA SER A 159 -5.27 -3.68 3.89
C SER A 159 -4.11 -3.14 4.74
N LYS A 160 -3.64 -3.93 5.71
CA LYS A 160 -2.57 -3.54 6.65
C LYS A 160 -1.34 -4.42 6.42
N LEU A 161 -0.25 -3.82 5.95
CA LEU A 161 1.02 -4.50 5.70
C LEU A 161 2.10 -3.94 6.62
N TYR A 162 3.03 -4.79 7.05
CA TYR A 162 4.16 -4.36 7.87
C TYR A 162 5.42 -5.19 7.61
N LEU A 163 6.57 -4.59 7.91
CA LEU A 163 7.91 -5.17 7.73
C LEU A 163 8.80 -4.71 8.87
N THR A 164 9.52 -5.63 9.49
CA THR A 164 10.50 -5.35 10.56
C THR A 164 11.92 -5.56 10.04
N ASP A 165 12.91 -4.99 10.73
CA ASP A 165 14.32 -5.21 10.44
C ASP A 165 14.82 -6.61 10.87
N GLU A 166 14.07 -7.30 11.73
CA GLU A 166 14.37 -8.68 12.14
C GLU A 166 14.23 -9.74 11.01
N PRO A 167 15.09 -10.78 10.99
CA PRO A 167 14.93 -11.94 10.11
C PRO A 167 13.82 -12.89 10.61
N PRO A 168 13.01 -13.51 9.73
CA PRO A 168 12.96 -13.29 8.29
C PRO A 168 12.24 -11.98 8.01
N GLY A 169 12.93 -11.07 7.33
CA GLY A 169 12.38 -9.75 7.04
C GLY A 169 11.48 -9.81 5.81
N GLU A 170 10.44 -10.61 5.92
CA GLU A 170 9.36 -10.76 4.96
C GLU A 170 8.25 -9.78 5.34
N VAL A 171 7.65 -9.14 4.33
CA VAL A 171 6.49 -8.29 4.55
C VAL A 171 5.31 -9.16 4.99
N LYS A 172 4.78 -8.89 6.18
CA LYS A 172 3.64 -9.59 6.76
C LYS A 172 2.36 -8.82 6.48
N ASP A 173 1.29 -9.57 6.21
CA ASP A 173 -0.07 -9.04 6.15
C ASP A 173 -0.71 -9.21 7.52
N ALA A 174 -1.08 -8.10 8.15
CA ALA A 174 -1.75 -8.11 9.44
C ALA A 174 -3.22 -8.55 9.34
N ASN A 175 -3.80 -8.57 8.13
CA ASN A 175 -5.21 -8.84 7.92
C ASN A 175 -5.45 -9.63 6.62
N PRO A 176 -4.98 -10.89 6.56
CA PRO A 176 -5.07 -11.71 5.35
C PRO A 176 -6.52 -11.90 4.90
N GLY A 177 -6.80 -11.50 3.66
CA GLY A 177 -8.11 -11.69 3.01
C GLY A 177 -9.04 -10.48 3.04
N LYS A 178 -8.64 -9.36 3.64
CA LYS A 178 -9.33 -8.08 3.48
C LYS A 178 -8.58 -7.22 2.46
N TYR A 179 -9.30 -6.68 1.49
CA TYR A 179 -8.77 -5.80 0.43
C TYR A 179 -9.22 -4.38 0.71
#